data_AF-A0A937UD11-F1
#
_entry.id   AF-A0A937UD11-F1
#
_cell.length_a   1.000
_cell.length_b   1.000
_cell.length_c   1.000
_cell.angle_alpha   90.00
_cell.angle_beta   90.00
_cell.angle_gamma   90.00
#
_symmetry.space_group_name_H-M   'P 1'
#
loop_
_entity.id
_entity.type
_entity.pdbx_description
1 polymer ?
#
loop_
_entity_poly.entity_id
_entity_poly.type
_entity_poly.pdbx_seq_one_letter_code
_entity_poly.pdbx_strand_id
1 'polypeptide(L)'
;MIELVRKHGENTADRCKQHNVMCLGLFGSALNGDLLLLSGVGVLVIGICLALGGCARELTAYGRAREADTIASYEEFIRTNPRDPRVRYARQRVEVLRLLEAQRSGPASVVGAEKMAPQEGVTVRAQPRDVRQGPWNLTTELPRRSAFTLDLHHGSIAPIPHKLRISQEGERVTYSLEHGNESNKSLLTEHIPLARFTRLWEAVVFSDVGSMKSSYGKMVSAEDYRGYLMIGIDTGTGQFSKKIHLEGLNFEDTDLTKLLNSMTQMHPKDHRMPFFR
;
A
#
# COMPACT_ATOMS: atom_id res chain seq x y z
N MET A 1 -32.85 24.21 -32.73
CA MET A 1 -32.70 22.75 -32.59
C MET A 1 -31.53 22.46 -31.64
N ILE A 2 -31.65 22.94 -30.39
CA ILE A 2 -30.75 22.68 -29.26
C ILE A 2 -31.65 22.66 -28.03
N GLU A 3 -32.15 21.49 -27.67
CA GLU A 3 -32.80 21.23 -26.39
C GLU A 3 -32.74 19.71 -26.13
N LEU A 4 -32.69 19.33 -24.86
CA LEU A 4 -32.62 17.97 -24.32
C LEU A 4 -31.27 17.25 -24.41
N VAL A 5 -30.41 17.45 -23.41
CA VAL A 5 -30.02 16.43 -22.41
C VAL A 5 -29.44 17.17 -21.20
N ARG A 6 -30.30 17.63 -20.29
CA ARG A 6 -29.92 18.08 -18.93
C ARG A 6 -31.00 17.63 -17.95
N LYS A 7 -30.98 16.35 -17.58
CA LYS A 7 -31.75 15.84 -16.43
C LYS A 7 -31.24 14.46 -16.02
N HIS A 8 -30.19 14.45 -15.20
CA HIS A 8 -29.95 13.48 -14.11
C HIS A 8 -28.54 13.69 -13.57
N GLY A 9 -28.42 14.54 -12.55
CA GLY A 9 -27.14 14.82 -11.89
C GLY A 9 -27.26 15.57 -10.56
N GLU A 10 -28.42 15.58 -9.93
CA GLU A 10 -28.64 16.14 -8.60
C GLU A 10 -29.45 15.11 -7.80
N ASN A 11 -28.79 14.27 -7.00
CA ASN A 11 -29.43 13.53 -5.89
C ASN A 11 -28.46 12.72 -5.01
N THR A 12 -27.31 13.26 -4.62
CA THR A 12 -26.48 12.64 -3.56
C THR A 12 -26.11 13.55 -2.40
N ALA A 13 -26.35 14.86 -2.49
CA ALA A 13 -26.19 15.78 -1.35
C ALA A 13 -27.39 15.78 -0.37
N ASP A 14 -28.60 15.39 -0.81
CA ASP A 14 -29.80 15.41 0.03
C ASP A 14 -30.01 14.16 0.91
N ARG A 15 -29.28 13.05 0.68
CA ARG A 15 -29.40 11.85 1.53
C ARG A 15 -28.84 12.03 2.94
N CYS A 16 -27.89 12.95 3.15
CA CYS A 16 -27.38 13.24 4.49
C CYS A 16 -28.33 14.11 5.33
N LYS A 17 -29.19 14.93 4.69
CA LYS A 17 -30.26 15.64 5.41
C LYS A 17 -31.41 14.71 5.78
N GLN A 18 -31.74 13.73 4.94
CA GLN A 18 -32.87 12.83 5.20
C GLN A 18 -32.61 11.79 6.32
N HIS A 19 -31.37 11.37 6.55
CA HIS A 19 -31.06 10.47 7.68
C HIS A 19 -31.08 11.18 9.05
N ASN A 20 -30.87 12.50 9.09
CA ASN A 20 -31.05 13.27 10.34
C ASN A 20 -32.53 13.56 10.65
N VAL A 21 -33.39 13.62 9.62
CA VAL A 21 -34.84 13.80 9.82
C VAL A 21 -35.52 12.48 10.24
N MET A 22 -35.00 11.30 9.86
CA MET A 22 -35.56 10.02 10.33
C MET A 22 -35.25 9.68 11.79
N CYS A 23 -34.13 10.15 12.36
CA CYS A 23 -33.87 9.97 13.80
C CYS A 23 -34.72 10.90 14.69
N LEU A 24 -35.22 12.01 14.14
CA LEU A 24 -36.19 12.88 14.82
C LEU A 24 -37.65 12.40 14.67
N GLY A 25 -37.94 11.56 13.67
CA GLY A 25 -39.29 11.05 13.41
C GLY A 25 -39.74 9.84 14.25
N LEU A 26 -38.80 9.12 14.88
CA LEU A 26 -39.12 7.93 15.71
C LEU A 26 -39.32 8.24 17.20
N PHE A 27 -39.25 9.50 17.61
CA PHE A 27 -39.62 9.96 18.95
C PHE A 27 -40.98 10.69 19.01
N GLY A 28 -41.75 10.67 17.92
CA GLY A 28 -42.96 11.49 17.76
C GLY A 28 -44.30 10.83 18.10
N SER A 29 -44.36 9.65 18.72
CA SER A 29 -45.65 8.94 18.89
C SER A 29 -45.85 8.20 20.21
N ALA A 30 -45.24 8.65 21.31
CA ALA A 30 -45.52 8.09 22.64
C ALA A 30 -45.36 9.09 23.80
N LEU A 31 -45.78 10.35 23.62
CA LEU A 31 -45.82 11.34 24.70
C LEU A 31 -47.19 12.04 24.72
N ASN A 32 -48.22 11.27 25.03
CA ASN A 32 -49.34 11.78 25.81
C ASN A 32 -49.02 11.48 27.27
N GLY A 33 -48.85 12.51 28.08
CA GLY A 33 -48.67 12.37 29.52
C GLY A 33 -47.65 13.34 30.06
N ASP A 34 -48.19 14.44 30.58
CA ASP A 34 -47.53 15.42 31.42
C ASP A 34 -46.58 14.78 32.46
N LEU A 35 -45.62 15.59 32.92
CA LEU A 35 -44.93 15.45 34.22
C LEU A 35 -43.51 14.84 34.24
N LEU A 36 -42.56 15.34 33.43
CA LEU A 36 -41.12 15.10 33.68
C LEU A 36 -40.21 16.33 33.41
N LEU A 37 -40.67 17.54 33.75
CA LEU A 37 -39.88 18.78 33.64
C LEU A 37 -39.26 19.28 34.96
N LEU A 38 -39.22 18.45 36.02
CA LEU A 38 -38.81 18.89 37.37
C LEU A 38 -37.65 18.11 37.99
N SER A 39 -36.96 17.22 37.27
CA SER A 39 -35.71 16.62 37.76
C SER A 39 -34.57 16.87 36.77
N GLY A 40 -33.42 17.34 37.28
CA GLY A 40 -32.23 17.75 36.50
C GLY A 40 -31.57 16.65 35.66
N VAL A 41 -32.21 15.49 35.48
CA VAL A 41 -31.73 14.37 34.67
C VAL A 41 -32.04 14.58 33.17
N GLY A 42 -33.14 15.27 32.84
CA GLY A 42 -33.53 15.49 31.43
C GLY A 42 -32.56 16.37 30.63
N VAL A 43 -31.95 17.37 31.27
CA VAL A 43 -30.94 18.24 30.64
C VAL A 43 -29.62 17.50 30.42
N LEU A 44 -29.29 16.52 31.27
CA LEU A 44 -28.06 15.73 31.17
C LEU A 44 -28.08 14.81 29.94
N VAL A 45 -29.21 14.19 29.63
CA VAL A 45 -29.33 13.25 28.50
C VAL A 45 -29.24 14.00 27.15
N ILE A 46 -29.86 15.16 27.02
CA ILE A 46 -29.79 15.99 25.80
C ILE A 46 -28.37 16.57 25.60
N GLY A 47 -27.70 16.96 26.68
CA GLY A 47 -26.30 17.43 26.64
C GLY A 47 -25.31 16.34 26.19
N ILE A 48 -25.49 15.09 26.64
CA ILE A 48 -24.63 13.95 26.26
C ILE A 48 -24.80 13.58 24.78
N CYS A 49 -26.02 13.64 24.23
CA CYS A 49 -26.24 13.36 22.80
C CYS A 49 -25.60 14.42 21.89
N LEU A 50 -25.56 15.69 22.31
CA LEU A 50 -24.90 16.76 21.54
C LEU A 50 -23.36 16.72 21.67
N ALA A 51 -22.81 16.25 22.79
CA ALA A 51 -21.37 16.07 22.97
C ALA A 51 -20.81 14.83 22.25
N LEU A 52 -21.64 13.79 22.06
CA LEU A 52 -21.28 12.56 21.33
C LEU A 52 -21.66 12.60 19.84
N GLY A 53 -22.36 13.64 19.38
CA GLY A 53 -22.56 13.98 17.97
C GLY A 53 -21.25 14.45 17.35
N GLY A 54 -20.28 13.54 17.29
CA GLY A 54 -18.92 13.77 16.84
C GLY A 54 -18.91 14.48 15.50
N CYS A 55 -18.03 15.47 15.39
CA CYS A 55 -17.65 16.09 14.15
C CYS A 55 -17.31 14.98 13.15
N ALA A 56 -18.26 14.60 12.31
CA ALA A 56 -17.99 13.78 11.15
C ALA A 56 -16.98 14.58 10.34
N ARG A 57 -15.70 14.23 10.47
CA ARG A 57 -14.62 14.89 9.76
C ARG A 57 -14.99 14.81 8.30
N GLU A 58 -15.36 15.96 7.73
CA GLU A 58 -15.80 16.04 6.35
C GLU A 58 -14.64 15.50 5.50
N LEU A 59 -14.84 14.30 4.91
CA LEU A 59 -13.80 13.72 4.09
C LEU A 59 -13.58 14.67 2.92
N THR A 60 -12.34 15.14 2.78
CA THR A 60 -11.91 15.91 1.61
C THR A 60 -12.29 15.17 0.33
N ALA A 61 -12.49 15.88 -0.79
CA ALA A 61 -12.88 15.25 -2.05
C ALA A 61 -11.94 14.10 -2.46
N TYR A 62 -10.63 14.26 -2.28
CA TYR A 62 -9.65 13.19 -2.48
C TYR A 62 -9.83 12.02 -1.50
N GLY A 63 -10.14 12.31 -0.24
CA GLY A 63 -10.43 11.28 0.77
C GLY A 63 -11.61 10.40 0.37
N ARG A 64 -12.69 10.99 -0.15
CA ARG A 64 -13.85 10.25 -0.67
C ARG A 64 -13.50 9.38 -1.87
N ALA A 65 -12.72 9.92 -2.82
CA ALA A 65 -12.26 9.14 -3.97
C ALA A 65 -11.37 7.96 -3.56
N ARG A 66 -10.48 8.19 -2.59
CA ARG A 66 -9.60 7.16 -2.02
C ARG A 66 -10.36 6.09 -1.25
N GLU A 67 -11.39 6.47 -0.50
CA GLU A 67 -12.22 5.52 0.23
C GLU A 67 -13.00 4.59 -0.72
N ALA A 68 -13.51 5.13 -1.83
CA ALA A 68 -14.19 4.33 -2.85
C ALA A 68 -13.21 3.46 -3.67
N ASP A 69 -11.97 3.91 -3.88
CA ASP A 69 -10.90 3.22 -4.61
C ASP A 69 -11.33 2.64 -5.98
N THR A 70 -12.16 3.39 -6.71
CA THR A 70 -12.59 3.05 -8.08
C THR A 70 -12.07 4.05 -9.09
N ILE A 71 -11.87 3.61 -10.35
CA ILE A 71 -11.46 4.49 -11.46
C ILE A 71 -12.40 5.68 -11.56
N ALA A 72 -13.72 5.45 -11.57
CA ALA A 72 -14.74 6.49 -11.68
C ALA A 72 -14.62 7.56 -10.57
N SER A 73 -14.35 7.15 -9.33
CA SER A 73 -14.24 8.08 -8.21
C SER A 73 -13.00 8.95 -8.29
N TYR A 74 -11.86 8.41 -8.76
CA TYR A 74 -10.65 9.20 -8.99
C TYR A 74 -10.77 10.12 -10.21
N GLU A 75 -11.37 9.66 -11.30
CA GLU A 75 -11.64 10.49 -12.49
C GLU A 75 -12.55 11.67 -12.14
N GLU A 76 -13.59 11.44 -11.34
CA GLU A 76 -14.48 12.49 -10.86
C GLU A 76 -13.76 13.52 -9.98
N PHE A 77 -12.87 13.06 -9.09
CA PHE A 77 -12.02 13.93 -8.30
C PHE A 77 -11.11 14.80 -9.18
N ILE A 78 -10.45 14.20 -10.18
CA ILE A 78 -9.56 14.89 -11.12
C ILE A 78 -10.32 15.95 -11.92
N ARG A 79 -11.52 15.60 -12.41
CA ARG A 79 -12.39 16.48 -13.19
C ARG A 79 -12.86 17.68 -12.37
N THR A 80 -13.26 17.45 -11.12
CA THR A 80 -13.82 18.49 -10.24
C THR A 80 -12.74 19.37 -9.59
N ASN A 81 -11.52 18.85 -9.41
CA ASN A 81 -10.45 19.54 -8.69
C ASN A 81 -9.14 19.64 -9.49
N PRO A 82 -9.13 20.19 -10.72
CA PRO A 82 -7.98 20.08 -11.64
C PRO A 82 -6.69 20.77 -11.14
N ARG A 83 -6.80 21.68 -10.16
CA ARG A 83 -5.67 22.40 -9.55
C ARG A 83 -5.24 21.84 -8.18
N ASP A 84 -5.91 20.80 -7.67
CA ASP A 84 -5.51 20.19 -6.40
C ASP A 84 -4.17 19.45 -6.58
N PRO A 85 -3.17 19.66 -5.70
CA PRO A 85 -1.87 19.01 -5.82
C PRO A 85 -1.95 17.48 -5.84
N ARG A 86 -3.04 16.90 -5.32
CA ARG A 86 -3.26 15.44 -5.29
C ARG A 86 -3.78 14.85 -6.60
N VAL A 87 -4.12 15.68 -7.60
CA VAL A 87 -4.54 15.21 -8.94
C VAL A 87 -3.50 14.29 -9.57
N ARG A 88 -2.21 14.55 -9.33
CA ARG A 88 -1.12 13.70 -9.83
C ARG A 88 -1.22 12.27 -9.29
N TYR A 89 -1.47 12.10 -7.99
CA TYR A 89 -1.62 10.79 -7.36
C TYR A 89 -2.89 10.07 -7.83
N ALA A 90 -4.00 10.79 -7.98
CA ALA A 90 -5.25 10.23 -8.51
C ALA A 90 -5.06 9.67 -9.93
N ARG A 91 -4.33 10.39 -10.81
CA ARG A 91 -4.03 9.92 -12.17
C ARG A 91 -3.19 8.63 -12.17
N GLN A 92 -2.16 8.57 -11.32
CA GLN A 92 -1.35 7.36 -11.16
C GLN A 92 -2.19 6.18 -10.68
N ARG A 93 -3.10 6.40 -9.71
CA ARG A 93 -3.97 5.35 -9.20
C ARG A 93 -4.94 4.82 -10.25
N VAL A 94 -5.50 5.69 -11.10
CA VAL A 94 -6.35 5.29 -12.24
C VAL A 94 -5.60 4.34 -13.18
N GLU A 95 -4.34 4.65 -13.51
CA GLU A 95 -3.54 3.78 -14.39
C GLU A 95 -3.32 2.39 -13.79
N VAL A 96 -2.98 2.33 -12.49
CA VAL A 96 -2.83 1.06 -11.77
C VAL A 96 -4.14 0.26 -11.77
N LEU A 97 -5.28 0.91 -11.50
CA LEU A 97 -6.58 0.23 -11.48
C LEU A 97 -6.96 -0.31 -12.86
N ARG A 98 -6.66 0.42 -13.95
CA ARG A 98 -6.89 -0.07 -15.33
C ARG A 98 -6.04 -1.28 -15.67
N LEU A 99 -4.77 -1.29 -15.26
CA LEU A 99 -3.89 -2.46 -15.45
C LEU A 99 -4.44 -3.69 -14.71
N LEU A 100 -4.93 -3.51 -13.48
CA LEU A 100 -5.56 -4.60 -12.71
C LEU A 100 -6.86 -5.09 -13.36
N GLU A 101 -7.69 -4.19 -13.88
CA GLU A 101 -8.89 -4.57 -14.65
C GLU A 101 -8.54 -5.33 -15.92
N ALA A 102 -7.50 -4.90 -16.67
CA ALA A 102 -7.04 -5.61 -17.86
C ALA A 102 -6.51 -7.01 -17.54
N GLN A 103 -5.76 -7.18 -16.45
CA GLN A 103 -5.30 -8.49 -15.98
C GLN A 103 -6.47 -9.39 -15.57
N ARG A 104 -7.46 -8.84 -14.86
CA ARG A 104 -8.67 -9.58 -14.46
C ARG A 104 -9.54 -9.95 -15.67
N SER A 105 -9.52 -9.11 -16.71
CA SER A 105 -10.22 -9.33 -17.98
C SER A 105 -9.42 -10.23 -18.94
N GLY A 106 -8.21 -10.65 -18.56
CA GLY A 106 -7.38 -11.61 -19.29
C GLY A 106 -8.05 -12.99 -19.41
N PRO A 107 -7.62 -13.81 -20.38
CA PRO A 107 -8.51 -14.56 -21.27
C PRO A 107 -9.24 -15.71 -20.58
N ALA A 108 -10.40 -15.42 -20.00
CA ALA A 108 -11.44 -16.41 -19.72
C ALA A 108 -12.20 -16.81 -20.99
N SER A 109 -11.49 -17.18 -22.07
CA SER A 109 -12.01 -17.93 -23.23
C SER A 109 -10.97 -18.03 -24.34
N VAL A 110 -10.11 -19.03 -24.25
CA VAL A 110 -9.75 -19.83 -25.43
C VAL A 110 -9.97 -21.29 -25.07
N VAL A 111 -11.22 -21.64 -24.74
CA VAL A 111 -11.71 -23.03 -24.84
C VAL A 111 -12.39 -23.13 -26.20
N GLY A 112 -11.56 -23.05 -27.24
CA GLY A 112 -11.94 -23.24 -28.63
C GLY A 112 -11.01 -24.29 -29.20
N ALA A 113 -11.46 -25.54 -29.14
CA ALA A 113 -10.79 -26.68 -29.72
C ALA A 113 -10.59 -26.47 -31.23
N GLU A 114 -9.34 -26.30 -31.67
CA GLU A 114 -8.97 -26.57 -33.05
C GLU A 114 -8.09 -27.82 -33.08
N LYS A 115 -8.75 -28.91 -33.47
CA LYS A 115 -8.19 -30.21 -33.78
C LYS A 115 -7.24 -30.06 -34.96
N MET A 116 -5.96 -29.76 -34.71
CA MET A 116 -4.90 -29.85 -35.69
C MET A 116 -3.99 -31.06 -35.45
N ALA A 117 -3.60 -31.63 -36.58
CA ALA A 117 -3.02 -32.93 -36.86
C ALA A 117 -1.66 -33.20 -36.19
N PRO A 118 -1.15 -34.46 -36.22
CA PRO A 118 0.09 -34.82 -35.56
C PRO A 118 1.28 -34.30 -36.36
N GLN A 119 1.97 -33.29 -35.82
CA GLN A 119 3.28 -32.87 -36.31
C GLN A 119 4.39 -33.67 -35.64
N GLU A 120 4.90 -34.58 -36.45
CA GLU A 120 6.24 -35.13 -36.56
C GLU A 120 7.36 -34.35 -35.83
N GLY A 121 7.93 -35.01 -34.81
CA GLY A 121 9.38 -35.11 -34.58
C GLY A 121 10.25 -33.86 -34.68
N VAL A 122 9.99 -32.81 -33.89
CA VAL A 122 11.00 -31.77 -33.66
C VAL A 122 11.88 -32.19 -32.48
N THR A 123 13.10 -32.59 -32.83
CA THR A 123 14.24 -32.88 -31.96
C THR A 123 14.34 -31.91 -30.78
N VAL A 124 14.54 -32.50 -29.60
CA VAL A 124 14.90 -31.89 -28.32
C VAL A 124 15.91 -30.75 -28.53
N ARG A 125 15.40 -29.53 -28.68
CA ARG A 125 16.21 -28.32 -28.66
C ARG A 125 16.62 -28.16 -27.21
N ALA A 126 17.89 -28.46 -26.93
CA ALA A 126 18.51 -28.22 -25.64
C ALA A 126 18.06 -26.84 -25.13
N GLN A 127 17.37 -26.82 -23.98
CA GLN A 127 17.07 -25.57 -23.29
C GLN A 127 18.38 -24.78 -23.24
N PRO A 128 18.41 -23.54 -23.77
CA PRO A 128 19.59 -22.71 -23.63
C PRO A 128 19.84 -22.60 -22.12
N ARG A 129 20.92 -23.24 -21.65
CA ARG A 129 21.37 -23.08 -20.27
C ARG A 129 21.51 -21.58 -20.05
N ASP A 130 20.64 -21.05 -19.20
CA ASP A 130 20.62 -19.67 -18.79
C ASP A 130 22.02 -19.23 -18.37
N VAL A 131 22.72 -18.51 -19.26
CA VAL A 131 24.00 -17.85 -19.01
C VAL A 131 23.75 -16.56 -18.21
N ARG A 132 22.85 -16.61 -17.23
CA ARG A 132 22.60 -15.55 -16.25
C ARG A 132 23.01 -16.00 -14.85
N GLN A 133 24.11 -16.74 -14.73
CA GLN A 133 24.71 -17.02 -13.43
C GLN A 133 25.57 -15.83 -13.00
N GLY A 134 24.90 -14.74 -12.66
CA GLY A 134 25.54 -13.66 -11.92
C GLY A 134 25.91 -14.12 -10.50
N PRO A 135 26.70 -13.33 -9.76
CA PRO A 135 27.08 -13.65 -8.37
C PRO A 135 25.89 -13.74 -7.40
N TRP A 136 24.67 -13.42 -7.87
CA TRP A 136 23.41 -13.48 -7.13
C TRP A 136 22.54 -14.68 -7.52
N ASN A 137 23.13 -15.78 -8.01
CA ASN A 137 22.42 -17.04 -8.21
C ASN A 137 22.10 -17.69 -6.85
N LEU A 138 21.19 -17.05 -6.11
CA LEU A 138 20.73 -17.50 -4.82
C LEU A 138 19.83 -18.72 -5.02
N THR A 139 19.97 -19.71 -4.15
CA THR A 139 19.10 -20.89 -4.15
C THR A 139 17.85 -20.59 -3.33
N THR A 140 16.82 -21.43 -3.48
CA THR A 140 15.64 -21.41 -2.60
C THR A 140 15.98 -21.85 -1.17
N GLU A 141 17.18 -22.39 -0.94
CA GLU A 141 17.66 -22.73 0.40
C GLU A 141 17.95 -21.44 1.19
N LEU A 142 17.63 -21.47 2.49
CA LEU A 142 17.87 -20.32 3.35
C LEU A 142 19.37 -20.16 3.64
N PRO A 143 19.89 -18.92 3.62
CA PRO A 143 21.29 -18.68 3.94
C PRO A 143 21.56 -18.92 5.43
N ARG A 144 22.84 -19.07 5.79
CA ARG A 144 23.22 -19.17 7.21
C ARG A 144 22.91 -17.88 7.95
N ARG A 145 23.22 -16.74 7.31
CA ARG A 145 22.89 -15.42 7.80
C ARG A 145 22.44 -14.51 6.67
N SER A 146 21.51 -13.62 6.97
CA SER A 146 21.10 -12.57 6.05
C SER A 146 20.67 -11.31 6.79
N ALA A 147 20.81 -10.16 6.16
CA ALA A 147 20.42 -8.88 6.70
C ALA A 147 19.87 -7.97 5.60
N PHE A 148 18.65 -7.49 5.79
CA PHE A 148 17.98 -6.52 4.94
C PHE A 148 17.84 -5.23 5.74
N THR A 149 18.53 -4.18 5.34
CA THR A 149 18.47 -2.87 6.00
C THR A 149 17.89 -1.85 5.04
N LEU A 150 16.72 -1.33 5.34
CA LEU A 150 16.09 -0.22 4.65
C LEU A 150 16.23 1.01 5.53
N ASP A 151 17.07 1.94 5.10
CA ASP A 151 17.32 3.21 5.78
C ASP A 151 16.73 4.33 4.93
N LEU A 152 15.68 4.96 5.41
CA LEU A 152 14.94 6.02 4.72
C LEU A 152 14.95 7.29 5.57
N HIS A 153 15.11 8.42 4.90
CA HIS A 153 15.04 9.75 5.47
C HIS A 153 13.94 10.54 4.80
N HIS A 154 13.14 11.24 5.60
CA HIS A 154 12.10 12.15 5.12
C HIS A 154 12.41 13.59 5.49
N GLY A 155 12.18 14.53 4.56
CA GLY A 155 12.29 15.97 4.79
C GLY A 155 13.68 16.56 4.53
N SER A 156 13.72 17.86 4.23
CA SER A 156 14.93 18.61 3.86
C SER A 156 15.62 19.33 5.03
N ILE A 157 14.93 19.54 6.15
CA ILE A 157 15.40 20.43 7.23
C ILE A 157 15.85 19.66 8.49
N ALA A 158 15.34 18.45 8.72
CA ALA A 158 15.83 17.52 9.74
C ALA A 158 15.37 16.10 9.36
N PRO A 159 16.21 15.28 8.72
CA PRO A 159 15.80 13.95 8.27
C PRO A 159 15.39 13.14 9.49
N ILE A 160 14.13 12.70 9.54
CA ILE A 160 13.71 11.72 10.53
C ILE A 160 14.12 10.36 9.95
N PRO A 161 15.14 9.69 10.50
CA PRO A 161 15.56 8.41 9.98
C PRO A 161 14.52 7.34 10.36
N HIS A 162 14.26 6.49 9.40
CA HIS A 162 13.49 5.27 9.52
C HIS A 162 14.39 4.14 9.09
N LYS A 163 14.94 3.43 10.08
CA LYS A 163 15.85 2.31 9.82
C LYS A 163 15.14 1.02 10.19
N LEU A 164 14.69 0.33 9.15
CA LEU A 164 14.17 -1.01 9.24
C LEU A 164 15.30 -2.01 8.99
N ARG A 165 15.49 -2.96 9.90
CA ARG A 165 16.43 -4.07 9.75
C ARG A 165 15.73 -5.40 10.01
N ILE A 166 15.77 -6.30 9.04
CA ILE A 166 15.44 -7.71 9.23
C ILE A 166 16.74 -8.50 9.16
N SER A 167 17.08 -9.24 10.22
CA SER A 167 18.25 -10.11 10.25
C SER A 167 17.85 -11.53 10.58
N GLN A 168 18.42 -12.48 9.85
CA GLN A 168 18.24 -13.90 10.10
C GLN A 168 19.61 -14.54 10.41
N GLU A 169 19.62 -15.42 11.42
CA GLU A 169 20.75 -16.26 11.80
C GLU A 169 20.22 -17.66 12.15
N GLY A 170 20.50 -18.63 11.28
CA GLY A 170 19.85 -19.94 11.36
C GLY A 170 18.33 -19.82 11.28
N GLU A 171 17.61 -20.35 12.27
CA GLU A 171 16.14 -20.23 12.32
C GLU A 171 15.65 -18.96 13.02
N ARG A 172 16.54 -18.20 13.65
CA ARG A 172 16.17 -16.99 14.40
C ARG A 172 16.07 -15.80 13.45
N VAL A 173 14.90 -15.19 13.40
CA VAL A 173 14.67 -13.95 12.65
C VAL A 173 14.33 -12.83 13.62
N THR A 174 15.05 -11.72 13.49
CA THR A 174 14.88 -10.51 14.29
C THR A 174 14.51 -9.37 13.36
N TYR A 175 13.46 -8.65 13.73
CA TYR A 175 13.03 -7.42 13.09
C TYR A 175 13.29 -6.27 14.05
N SER A 176 13.98 -5.26 13.57
CA SER A 176 14.26 -4.03 14.30
C SER A 176 13.78 -2.84 13.49
N LEU A 177 12.98 -1.98 14.10
CA LEU A 177 12.58 -0.70 13.54
C LEU A 177 13.09 0.40 14.47
N GLU A 178 13.95 1.24 13.92
CA GLU A 178 14.44 2.44 14.55
C GLU A 178 13.76 3.65 13.90
N HIS A 179 13.21 4.53 14.74
CA HIS A 179 12.53 5.74 14.31
C HIS A 179 12.86 6.91 15.24
N GLY A 180 13.17 8.07 14.66
CA GLY A 180 13.46 9.30 15.39
C GLY A 180 14.92 9.73 15.27
N ASN A 181 15.23 10.96 15.69
CA ASN A 181 16.60 11.49 15.66
C ASN A 181 17.44 10.96 16.84
N GLU A 182 18.73 11.33 16.90
CA GLU A 182 19.62 10.89 17.98
C GLU A 182 19.11 11.23 19.39
N SER A 183 18.36 12.33 19.52
CA SER A 183 17.82 12.79 20.80
C SER A 183 16.49 12.13 21.21
N ASN A 184 15.75 11.53 20.28
CA ASN A 184 14.45 10.89 20.53
C ASN A 184 14.29 9.61 19.70
N LYS A 185 15.24 8.70 19.88
CA LYS A 185 15.30 7.44 19.17
C LYS A 185 14.38 6.41 19.83
N SER A 186 13.34 6.00 19.10
CA SER A 186 12.54 4.84 19.43
C SER A 186 13.12 3.60 18.73
N LEU A 187 13.29 2.51 19.47
CA LEU A 187 13.75 1.23 18.94
C LEU A 187 12.73 0.15 19.29
N LEU A 188 12.09 -0.40 18.26
CA LEU A 188 11.27 -1.60 18.37
C LEU A 188 12.10 -2.79 17.89
N THR A 189 12.18 -3.85 18.69
CA THR A 189 12.81 -5.11 18.28
C THR A 189 11.88 -6.27 18.62
N GLU A 190 11.56 -7.09 17.64
CA GLU A 190 10.67 -8.24 17.80
C GLU A 190 11.19 -9.46 17.04
N HIS A 191 10.89 -10.65 17.56
CA HIS A 191 11.18 -11.91 16.89
C HIS A 191 10.06 -12.26 15.92
N ILE A 192 10.42 -12.70 14.71
CA ILE A 192 9.47 -13.07 13.67
C ILE A 192 9.57 -14.57 13.38
N PRO A 193 8.43 -15.27 13.14
CA PRO A 193 8.46 -16.65 12.67
C PRO A 193 9.24 -16.80 11.36
N LEU A 194 10.09 -17.83 11.27
CA LEU A 194 10.88 -18.14 10.07
C LEU A 194 10.03 -18.23 8.78
N ALA A 195 8.83 -18.79 8.87
CA ALA A 195 7.91 -18.89 7.73
C ALA A 195 7.53 -17.52 7.10
N ARG A 196 7.50 -16.43 7.88
CA ARG A 196 7.28 -15.09 7.33
C ARG A 196 8.52 -14.57 6.60
N PHE A 197 9.70 -14.89 7.13
CA PHE A 197 10.97 -14.56 6.49
C PHE A 197 11.17 -15.33 5.16
N THR A 198 10.73 -16.59 5.08
CA THR A 198 10.79 -17.38 3.84
C THR A 198 10.11 -16.67 2.66
N ARG A 199 8.99 -15.97 2.88
CA ARG A 199 8.32 -15.19 1.83
C ARG A 199 9.16 -14.00 1.36
N LEU A 200 9.84 -13.31 2.28
CA LEU A 200 10.81 -12.27 1.90
C LEU A 200 11.96 -12.89 1.10
N TRP A 201 12.48 -14.02 1.56
CA TRP A 201 13.59 -14.71 0.91
C TRP A 201 13.23 -15.13 -0.52
N GLU A 202 12.06 -15.73 -0.72
CA GLU A 202 11.55 -16.06 -2.06
C GLU A 202 11.48 -14.82 -2.94
N ALA A 203 10.95 -13.70 -2.43
CA ALA A 203 10.92 -12.46 -3.18
C ALA A 203 12.32 -12.01 -3.61
N VAL A 204 13.33 -12.12 -2.74
CA VAL A 204 14.72 -11.78 -3.03
C VAL A 204 15.31 -12.71 -4.10
N VAL A 205 15.13 -14.02 -3.96
CA VAL A 205 15.63 -15.02 -4.91
C VAL A 205 15.00 -14.81 -6.30
N PHE A 206 13.69 -14.53 -6.37
CA PHE A 206 12.98 -14.36 -7.64
C PHE A 206 13.17 -12.98 -8.29
N SER A 207 13.61 -11.97 -7.54
CA SER A 207 13.73 -10.59 -8.04
C SER A 207 15.03 -10.31 -8.82
N ASP A 208 15.86 -11.33 -9.10
CA ASP A 208 17.23 -11.20 -9.64
C ASP A 208 17.92 -9.94 -9.08
N VAL A 209 18.24 -9.98 -7.78
CA VAL A 209 18.87 -8.84 -7.09
C VAL A 209 20.12 -8.37 -7.82
N GLY A 210 20.82 -9.24 -8.56
CA GLY A 210 21.95 -8.88 -9.41
C GLY A 210 21.58 -7.86 -10.49
N SER A 211 20.42 -8.02 -11.13
CA SER A 211 19.90 -7.13 -12.17
C SER A 211 19.41 -5.77 -11.67
N MET A 212 19.12 -5.65 -10.37
CA MET A 212 18.62 -4.39 -9.81
C MET A 212 19.61 -3.24 -10.04
N LYS A 213 19.11 -2.05 -10.38
CA LYS A 213 19.94 -0.86 -10.53
C LYS A 213 20.56 -0.47 -9.18
N SER A 214 21.70 0.22 -9.24
CA SER A 214 22.34 0.77 -8.03
C SER A 214 21.57 1.96 -7.45
N SER A 215 20.66 2.57 -8.22
CA SER A 215 19.81 3.66 -7.78
C SER A 215 18.43 3.55 -8.43
N TYR A 216 17.40 3.87 -7.65
CA TYR A 216 16.01 3.89 -8.09
C TYR A 216 15.30 5.17 -7.69
N GLY A 217 14.50 5.64 -8.66
CA GLY A 217 13.49 6.66 -8.48
C GLY A 217 13.77 7.92 -9.29
N LYS A 218 12.86 8.88 -9.14
CA LYS A 218 12.85 10.16 -9.84
C LYS A 218 12.38 11.18 -8.83
N MET A 219 13.14 12.26 -8.62
CA MET A 219 12.69 13.35 -7.75
C MET A 219 11.34 13.88 -8.25
N VAL A 220 10.33 13.68 -7.40
CA VAL A 220 8.94 14.06 -7.53
C VAL A 220 8.70 15.39 -6.80
N SER A 221 9.42 15.60 -5.68
CA SER A 221 9.34 16.75 -4.75
C SER A 221 10.63 16.90 -3.91
N ALA A 222 10.84 18.07 -3.30
CA ALA A 222 11.90 18.30 -2.30
C ALA A 222 11.65 17.58 -0.96
N GLU A 223 10.42 17.09 -0.74
CA GLU A 223 10.00 16.33 0.45
C GLU A 223 10.08 14.80 0.27
N ASP A 224 10.66 14.37 -0.84
CA ASP A 224 10.75 12.95 -1.17
C ASP A 224 11.69 12.18 -0.25
N TYR A 225 11.36 10.90 -0.04
CA TYR A 225 12.18 9.99 0.74
C TYR A 225 13.51 9.75 0.03
N ARG A 226 14.59 9.75 0.81
CA ARG A 226 15.93 9.40 0.32
C ARG A 226 16.55 8.38 1.23
N GLY A 227 17.33 7.48 0.68
CA GLY A 227 17.92 6.45 1.51
C GLY A 227 18.62 5.36 0.74
N TYR A 228 18.76 4.22 1.38
CA TYR A 228 19.31 3.04 0.75
C TYR A 228 18.68 1.76 1.30
N LEU A 229 18.57 0.78 0.42
CA LEU A 229 18.34 -0.61 0.76
C LEU A 229 19.67 -1.35 0.68
N MET A 230 20.09 -1.97 1.78
CA MET A 230 21.27 -2.81 1.85
C MET A 230 20.85 -4.26 2.09
N ILE A 231 21.28 -5.15 1.20
CA ILE A 231 21.03 -6.59 1.25
C ILE A 231 22.37 -7.27 1.49
N GLY A 232 22.53 -7.92 2.63
CA GLY A 232 23.70 -8.72 2.98
C GLY A 232 23.33 -10.18 3.15
N ILE A 233 24.08 -11.10 2.54
CA ILE A 233 23.82 -12.54 2.57
C ILE A 233 25.13 -13.27 2.82
N ASP A 234 25.11 -14.21 3.76
CA ASP A 234 26.20 -15.14 4.03
C ASP A 234 25.67 -16.57 3.85
N THR A 235 26.16 -17.21 2.80
CA THR A 235 25.80 -18.59 2.41
C THR A 235 26.64 -19.65 3.13
N GLY A 236 27.66 -19.25 3.89
CA GLY A 236 28.70 -20.12 4.43
C GLY A 236 29.82 -20.44 3.44
N THR A 237 29.56 -20.41 2.14
CA THR A 237 30.58 -20.55 1.07
C THR A 237 31.01 -19.20 0.49
N GLY A 238 30.24 -18.14 0.73
CA GLY A 238 30.52 -16.81 0.23
C GLY A 238 29.62 -15.75 0.87
N GLN A 239 30.12 -14.52 0.87
CA GLN A 239 29.42 -13.35 1.39
C GLN A 239 29.11 -12.38 0.25
N PHE A 240 27.85 -11.95 0.19
CA PHE A 240 27.33 -11.04 -0.84
C PHE A 240 26.72 -9.82 -0.17
N SER A 241 26.95 -8.64 -0.75
CA SER A 241 26.34 -7.40 -0.29
C SER A 241 25.96 -6.54 -1.49
N LYS A 242 24.74 -6.00 -1.49
CA LYS A 242 24.29 -5.01 -2.47
C LYS A 242 23.67 -3.82 -1.77
N LYS A 243 24.12 -2.63 -2.14
CA LYS A 243 23.55 -1.36 -1.72
C LYS A 243 22.81 -0.73 -2.90
N ILE A 244 21.54 -0.41 -2.68
CA ILE A 244 20.63 0.19 -3.65
C ILE A 244 20.22 1.54 -3.10
N HIS A 245 20.55 2.62 -3.82
CA HIS A 245 20.12 3.97 -3.48
C HIS A 245 18.64 4.16 -3.83
N LEU A 246 17.90 4.80 -2.94
CA LEU A 246 16.46 5.06 -3.11
C LEU A 246 16.24 6.57 -3.07
N GLU A 247 15.64 7.11 -4.12
CA GLU A 247 15.32 8.53 -4.25
C GLU A 247 13.88 8.73 -4.75
N GLY A 248 12.98 9.19 -3.89
CA GLY A 248 11.55 9.29 -4.20
C GLY A 248 10.73 8.14 -3.65
N LEU A 249 9.40 8.26 -3.80
CA LEU A 249 8.42 7.24 -3.43
C LEU A 249 7.87 6.45 -4.62
N ASN A 250 8.13 6.92 -5.84
CA ASN A 250 7.60 6.28 -7.05
C ASN A 250 8.69 5.39 -7.68
N PHE A 251 8.75 4.15 -7.23
CA PHE A 251 9.61 3.13 -7.84
C PHE A 251 8.87 2.53 -9.04
N GLU A 252 9.37 2.76 -10.25
CA GLU A 252 8.82 2.14 -11.48
C GLU A 252 9.25 0.66 -11.62
N ASP A 253 10.23 0.23 -10.82
CA ASP A 253 10.77 -1.12 -10.84
C ASP A 253 9.88 -2.06 -10.02
N THR A 254 9.24 -2.99 -10.72
CA THR A 254 8.27 -3.92 -10.14
C THR A 254 8.91 -4.86 -9.10
N ASP A 255 10.17 -5.23 -9.28
CA ASP A 255 10.85 -6.20 -8.41
C ASP A 255 11.32 -5.51 -7.13
N LEU A 256 11.83 -4.28 -7.22
CA LEU A 256 12.07 -3.45 -6.03
C LEU A 256 10.77 -3.21 -5.25
N THR A 257 9.66 -2.88 -5.92
CA THR A 257 8.37 -2.66 -5.27
C THR A 257 7.88 -3.93 -4.56
N LYS A 258 7.97 -5.10 -5.19
CA LYS A 258 7.64 -6.38 -4.55
C LYS A 258 8.50 -6.64 -3.32
N LEU A 259 9.81 -6.40 -3.41
CA LEU A 259 10.74 -6.58 -2.30
C LEU A 259 10.39 -5.68 -1.11
N LEU A 260 10.19 -4.39 -1.36
CA LEU A 260 9.79 -3.43 -0.33
C LEU A 260 8.45 -3.80 0.30
N ASN A 261 7.46 -4.20 -0.50
CA ASN A 261 6.17 -4.66 0.00
C ASN A 261 6.32 -5.90 0.90
N SER A 262 7.13 -6.88 0.50
CA SER A 262 7.41 -8.06 1.33
C SER A 262 8.05 -7.70 2.67
N MET A 263 8.97 -6.72 2.70
CA MET A 263 9.55 -6.22 3.96
C MET A 263 8.50 -5.62 4.90
N THR A 264 7.52 -4.88 4.36
CA THR A 264 6.47 -4.23 5.16
C THR A 264 5.47 -5.22 5.74
N GLN A 265 5.14 -6.28 5.01
CA GLN A 265 4.21 -7.33 5.45
C GLN A 265 4.75 -8.15 6.62
N MET A 266 6.06 -8.08 6.87
CA MET A 266 6.67 -8.74 8.03
C MET A 266 6.46 -7.98 9.34
N HIS A 267 5.91 -6.77 9.33
CA HIS A 267 5.68 -6.03 10.57
C HIS A 267 4.84 -6.89 11.54
N PRO A 268 5.33 -7.12 12.78
CA PRO A 268 4.73 -8.10 13.69
C PRO A 268 3.37 -7.65 14.26
N LYS A 269 3.05 -6.37 14.16
CA LYS A 269 1.74 -5.77 14.50
C LYS A 269 1.18 -5.03 13.28
N ASP A 270 -0.13 -4.95 13.10
CA ASP A 270 -0.80 -4.09 12.11
C ASP A 270 -0.64 -2.58 12.42
N HIS A 271 0.54 -2.17 12.89
CA HIS A 271 0.92 -0.78 12.96
C HIS A 271 1.09 -0.31 11.53
N ARG A 272 0.04 0.36 11.05
CA ARG A 272 -0.03 1.04 9.77
C ARG A 272 1.17 1.99 9.65
N MET A 273 2.29 1.51 9.14
CA MET A 273 3.42 2.37 8.77
C MET A 273 2.91 3.30 7.66
N PRO A 274 2.82 4.62 7.91
CA PRO A 274 2.26 5.55 6.92
C PRO A 274 3.10 5.60 5.63
N PHE A 275 4.38 5.21 5.73
CA PHE A 275 5.41 5.31 4.70
C PHE A 275 5.16 4.50 3.43
N PHE A 276 4.37 3.42 3.51
CA PHE A 276 4.17 2.48 2.41
C PHE A 276 2.72 2.48 1.87
N ARG A 277 2.01 3.60 2.04
CA ARG A 277 0.60 3.77 1.64
C ARG A 277 0.37 4.79 0.54
#